data_AF-A0A8G0KXP8-F1
#
_entry.id   AF-A0A8G0KXP8-F1
#
_cell.length_a   1.000
_cell.length_b   1.000
_cell.length_c   1.000
_cell.angle_alpha   90.00
_cell.angle_beta   90.00
_cell.angle_gamma   90.00
#
_symmetry.space_group_name_H-M   'P 1'
#
loop_
_entity.id
_entity.type
_entity.pdbx_description
1 polymer ?
#
loop_
_entity_poly.entity_id
_entity_poly.type
_entity_poly.pdbx_seq_one_letter_code
_entity_poly.pdbx_strand_id
1 'polypeptide(L)'
;MTSPKKGKENVFYEYGEKGGDEISINAPLNMAQKAIEQLAKNEHKNRTRSGYSGTVDGWAIPLVQHGDTIDLKDPNYPDQHRDGRYLVESVKIVLNETDGFKRQSKLSYKLSK
;
A
#
# COMPACT_ATOMS: atom_id res chain seq x y z
N MET A 1 18.39 -0.59 -39.61
CA MET A 1 18.71 -2.04 -39.56
C MET A 1 20.08 -2.19 -38.93
N THR A 2 20.16 -2.51 -37.64
CA THR A 2 21.41 -3.02 -37.05
C THR A 2 21.07 -3.79 -35.77
N SER A 3 21.08 -5.12 -35.85
CA SER A 3 21.01 -6.01 -34.69
C SER A 3 22.31 -5.92 -33.87
N PRO A 4 22.28 -6.03 -32.53
CA PRO A 4 23.46 -6.34 -31.75
C PRO A 4 23.53 -7.81 -31.29
N LYS A 5 24.73 -8.18 -30.85
CA LYS A 5 25.33 -9.52 -30.78
C LYS A 5 24.86 -10.37 -29.59
N LYS A 6 24.84 -11.67 -29.85
CA LYS A 6 24.70 -12.81 -28.93
C LYS A 6 25.82 -12.85 -27.88
N GLY A 7 25.52 -12.44 -26.66
CA GLY A 7 26.31 -12.62 -25.44
C GLY A 7 25.35 -12.40 -24.27
N LYS A 8 25.37 -13.25 -23.23
CA LYS A 8 24.39 -13.28 -22.11
C LYS A 8 23.96 -11.86 -21.70
N GLU A 9 22.85 -11.39 -22.28
CA GLU A 9 22.30 -10.08 -21.97
C GLU A 9 21.65 -10.21 -20.60
N ASN A 10 22.24 -9.55 -19.61
CA ASN A 10 21.53 -9.32 -18.36
C ASN A 10 20.35 -8.42 -18.71
N VAL A 11 19.16 -9.01 -18.78
CA VAL A 11 17.93 -8.27 -19.08
C VAL A 11 17.52 -7.53 -17.82
N PHE A 12 17.68 -6.21 -17.82
CA PHE A 12 17.21 -5.33 -16.76
C PHE A 12 15.84 -4.77 -17.13
N TYR A 13 14.89 -4.82 -16.19
CA TYR A 13 13.57 -4.22 -16.35
C TYR A 13 13.20 -3.48 -15.07
N GLU A 14 12.81 -2.22 -15.23
CA GLU A 14 12.45 -1.31 -14.15
C GLU A 14 10.96 -0.95 -14.26
N TYR A 15 10.25 -0.97 -13.13
CA TYR A 15 8.83 -0.69 -13.06
C TYR A 15 8.46 -0.08 -11.70
N GLY A 16 7.87 1.11 -11.70
CA GLY A 16 7.47 1.83 -10.49
C GLY A 16 7.06 3.29 -10.75
N GLU A 17 6.79 4.04 -9.68
CA GLU A 17 6.57 5.49 -9.73
C GLU A 17 7.88 6.28 -9.59
N LYS A 18 7.95 7.42 -10.27
CA LYS A 18 9.13 8.27 -10.28
C LYS A 18 9.29 8.99 -8.94
N GLY A 19 10.41 8.76 -8.24
CA GLY A 19 10.71 9.39 -6.95
C GLY A 19 10.33 8.58 -5.71
N GLY A 20 9.98 7.30 -5.88
CA GLY A 20 9.84 6.34 -4.77
C GLY A 20 11.15 5.65 -4.39
N ASP A 21 11.06 4.68 -3.49
CA ASP A 21 12.19 3.81 -3.11
C ASP A 21 12.54 2.81 -4.22
N GLU A 22 13.82 2.69 -4.55
CA GLU A 22 14.32 1.72 -5.53
C GLU A 22 14.71 0.40 -4.85
N ILE A 23 14.21 -0.73 -5.37
CA ILE A 23 14.56 -2.07 -4.90
C ILE A 23 15.02 -2.91 -6.09
N SER A 24 16.24 -3.45 -6.01
CA SER A 24 16.77 -4.38 -7.01
C SER A 24 16.52 -5.83 -6.60
N ILE A 25 16.03 -6.64 -7.54
CA ILE A 25 15.70 -8.04 -7.31
C ILE A 25 16.39 -8.90 -8.35
N ASN A 26 17.08 -9.93 -7.88
CA ASN A 26 17.77 -10.88 -8.73
C ASN A 26 16.76 -11.91 -9.28
N ALA A 27 16.54 -11.88 -10.60
CA ALA A 27 15.73 -12.88 -11.28
C ALA A 27 16.48 -14.22 -11.43
N PRO A 28 15.78 -15.37 -11.44
CA PRO A 28 16.40 -16.67 -11.68
C PRO A 28 16.98 -16.77 -13.10
N LEU A 29 18.04 -17.57 -13.25
CA LEU A 29 18.76 -17.78 -14.51
C LEU A 29 17.82 -18.36 -15.60
N ASN A 30 17.93 -17.85 -16.84
CA ASN A 30 17.21 -18.28 -18.05
C ASN A 30 15.69 -17.98 -18.11
N MET A 31 15.22 -16.90 -17.49
CA MET A 31 13.84 -16.42 -17.70
C MET A 31 13.67 -15.66 -19.03
N ALA A 32 12.52 -15.85 -19.68
CA ALA A 32 12.12 -15.02 -20.82
C ALA A 32 11.85 -13.57 -20.37
N GLN A 33 12.15 -12.59 -21.23
CA GLN A 33 11.96 -11.16 -20.92
C GLN A 33 10.54 -10.84 -20.41
N LYS A 34 9.50 -11.40 -21.03
CA LYS A 34 8.11 -11.24 -20.57
C LYS A 34 7.86 -11.76 -19.16
N ALA A 35 8.55 -12.83 -18.75
CA ALA A 35 8.42 -13.38 -17.40
C ALA A 35 9.11 -12.49 -16.37
N ILE A 36 10.22 -11.84 -16.73
CA ILE A 36 10.90 -10.83 -15.89
C ILE A 36 9.98 -9.61 -15.70
N GLU A 37 9.32 -9.14 -16.77
CA GLU A 37 8.36 -8.03 -16.67
C GLU A 37 7.16 -8.38 -15.78
N GLN A 38 6.60 -9.59 -15.91
CA GLN A 38 5.51 -10.05 -15.05
C GLN A 38 5.93 -10.19 -13.60
N LEU A 39 7.15 -10.68 -13.35
CA LEU A 39 7.71 -10.78 -12.01
C LEU A 39 7.87 -9.39 -11.37
N ALA A 40 8.45 -8.43 -12.09
CA ALA A 40 8.60 -7.06 -11.60
C ALA A 40 7.24 -6.40 -11.29
N LYS A 41 6.24 -6.59 -12.18
CA LYS A 41 4.88 -6.06 -11.95
C LYS A 41 4.19 -6.71 -10.76
N ASN A 42 4.31 -8.03 -10.60
CA ASN A 42 3.73 -8.76 -9.48
C ASN A 42 4.39 -8.33 -8.16
N GLU A 43 5.71 -8.18 -8.17
CA GLU A 43 6.43 -7.76 -6.99
C GLU A 43 6.10 -6.33 -6.58
N HIS A 44 6.06 -5.41 -7.55
CA HIS A 44 5.60 -4.05 -7.31
C HIS A 44 4.19 -4.06 -6.72
N LYS A 45 3.26 -4.84 -7.28
CA LYS A 45 1.89 -4.97 -6.75
C LYS A 45 1.86 -5.57 -5.34
N ASN A 46 2.70 -6.54 -5.03
CA ASN A 46 2.75 -7.17 -3.70
C ASN A 46 3.30 -6.23 -2.63
N ARG A 47 4.27 -5.38 -3.00
CA ARG A 47 4.89 -4.42 -2.09
C ARG A 47 4.09 -3.13 -1.95
N THR A 48 3.44 -2.70 -3.03
CA THR A 48 2.59 -1.51 -3.04
C THR A 48 1.24 -1.86 -2.42
N ARG A 49 1.15 -1.68 -1.10
CA ARG A 49 -0.10 -1.84 -0.35
C ARG A 49 -1.04 -0.68 -0.69
N SER A 50 -2.15 -0.97 -1.38
CA SER A 50 -3.25 -0.02 -1.55
C SER A 50 -4.09 0.01 -0.27
N GLY A 51 -3.84 1.00 0.58
CA GLY A 51 -4.51 1.14 1.87
C GLY A 51 -4.30 2.52 2.47
N TYR A 52 -4.98 2.79 3.57
CA TYR A 52 -4.80 4.03 4.30
C TYR A 52 -3.54 3.93 5.16
N SER A 53 -2.55 4.78 4.87
CA SER A 53 -1.33 4.84 5.68
C SER A 53 -1.56 5.74 6.88
N GLY A 54 -1.79 5.13 8.05
CA GLY A 54 -1.92 5.85 9.31
C GLY A 54 -2.96 5.25 10.25
N THR A 55 -3.32 6.05 11.25
CA THR A 55 -4.35 5.74 12.23
C THR A 55 -5.41 6.82 12.24
N VAL A 56 -6.66 6.44 12.50
CA VAL A 56 -7.77 7.35 12.71
C VAL A 56 -8.16 7.29 14.18
N ASP A 57 -8.14 8.44 14.83
CA ASP A 57 -8.51 8.56 16.22
C ASP A 57 -10.02 8.82 16.33
N GLY A 58 -10.69 8.00 17.13
CA GLY A 58 -12.10 8.13 17.48
C GLY A 58 -12.30 8.26 18.98
N TRP A 59 -13.53 8.60 19.37
CA TRP A 59 -13.92 8.74 20.78
C TRP A 59 -14.53 7.43 21.32
N ALA A 60 -15.25 7.53 22.45
CA ALA A 60 -15.93 6.40 23.08
C ALA A 60 -17.01 5.75 22.20
N ILE A 61 -17.65 6.53 21.33
CA ILE A 61 -18.76 6.10 20.47
C ILE A 61 -18.52 6.71 19.08
N PRO A 62 -18.73 5.95 17.98
CA PRO A 62 -19.12 4.54 17.91
C PRO A 62 -18.05 3.58 18.45
N LEU A 63 -18.48 2.41 18.91
CA LEU A 63 -17.55 1.33 19.28
C LEU A 63 -17.00 0.73 17.99
N VAL A 64 -15.67 0.78 17.85
CA VAL A 64 -14.94 0.19 16.72
C VAL A 64 -14.11 -0.97 17.25
N GLN A 65 -14.17 -2.11 16.57
CA GLN A 65 -13.37 -3.30 16.84
C GLN A 65 -12.51 -3.67 15.62
N HIS A 66 -11.52 -4.55 15.85
CA HIS A 66 -10.76 -5.11 14.74
C HIS A 66 -11.68 -5.93 13.83
N GLY A 67 -11.49 -5.85 12.52
CA GLY A 67 -12.36 -6.48 11.54
C GLY A 67 -13.60 -5.66 11.16
N ASP A 68 -13.92 -4.60 11.89
CA ASP A 68 -14.94 -3.65 11.45
C ASP A 68 -14.48 -2.89 10.21
N THR A 69 -15.45 -2.24 9.58
CA THR A 69 -15.24 -1.45 8.38
C THR A 69 -15.57 0.01 8.66
N ILE A 70 -14.64 0.91 8.33
CA ILE A 70 -14.80 2.35 8.47
C ILE A 70 -15.00 2.97 7.09
N ASP A 71 -16.05 3.76 6.96
CA ASP A 71 -16.28 4.64 5.81
C ASP A 71 -15.64 6.00 6.12
N LEU A 72 -14.49 6.27 5.49
CA LEU A 72 -13.72 7.49 5.74
C LEU A 72 -14.08 8.53 4.68
N LYS A 73 -14.41 9.74 5.13
CA LYS A 73 -14.60 10.91 4.28
C LYS A 73 -13.83 12.09 4.85
N ASP A 74 -12.80 12.55 4.14
CA ASP A 74 -11.96 13.66 4.56
C ASP A 74 -12.27 14.90 3.71
N PRO A 75 -13.04 15.87 4.24
CA PRO A 75 -13.40 17.07 3.49
C PRO A 75 -12.21 17.99 3.19
N ASN A 76 -11.06 17.81 3.87
CA ASN A 76 -9.88 18.64 3.66
C ASN A 76 -9.08 18.25 2.41
N TYR A 77 -9.38 17.11 1.79
CA TYR A 77 -8.72 16.62 0.59
C TYR A 77 -9.72 16.57 -0.57
N PRO A 78 -9.78 17.63 -1.41
CA PRO A 78 -10.79 17.76 -2.46
C PRO A 78 -10.72 16.68 -3.54
N ASP A 79 -9.56 16.06 -3.69
CA ASP A 79 -9.29 14.97 -4.63
C ASP A 79 -9.77 13.61 -4.12
N GLN A 80 -10.29 13.54 -2.88
CA GLN A 80 -10.95 12.36 -2.29
C GLN A 80 -10.09 11.09 -2.35
N HIS A 81 -8.76 11.23 -2.46
CA HIS A 81 -7.86 10.09 -2.57
C HIS A 81 -7.85 9.25 -1.28
N ARG A 82 -8.13 9.89 -0.14
CA ARG A 82 -8.29 9.26 1.17
C ARG A 82 -9.67 8.68 1.40
N ASP A 83 -10.68 9.16 0.67
CA ASP A 83 -12.05 8.75 0.88
C ASP A 83 -12.26 7.29 0.48
N GLY A 84 -13.09 6.60 1.25
CA GLY A 84 -13.58 5.27 0.93
C GLY A 84 -13.58 4.34 2.13
N ARG A 85 -13.80 3.06 1.82
CA ARG A 85 -14.09 2.05 2.83
C ARG A 85 -12.86 1.24 3.18
N TYR A 86 -12.45 1.26 4.45
CA TYR A 86 -11.24 0.58 4.92
C TYR A 86 -11.55 -0.44 6.00
N LEU A 87 -10.81 -1.55 5.99
CA LEU A 87 -10.87 -2.54 7.07
C LEU A 87 -10.00 -2.09 8.24
N VAL A 88 -10.53 -2.21 9.46
CA VAL A 88 -9.81 -1.93 10.71
C VAL A 88 -8.92 -3.13 11.06
N GLU A 89 -7.61 -2.92 11.04
CA GLU A 89 -6.60 -3.94 11.37
C GLU A 89 -6.49 -4.11 12.89
N SER A 90 -6.45 -3.00 13.62
CA SER A 90 -6.31 -2.99 15.07
C SER A 90 -6.90 -1.73 15.68
N VAL A 91 -7.32 -1.85 16.93
CA VAL A 91 -7.83 -0.72 17.73
C VAL A 91 -7.03 -0.68 19.02
N LYS A 92 -6.42 0.47 19.29
CA LYS A 92 -5.72 0.74 20.56
C LYS A 92 -6.55 1.75 21.35
N ILE A 93 -6.89 1.39 22.58
CA ILE A 93 -7.51 2.32 23.53
C ILE A 93 -6.39 3.08 24.23
N VAL A 94 -6.39 4.40 24.09
CA VAL A 94 -5.45 5.31 24.73
C VAL A 94 -6.23 6.09 25.79
N LEU A 95 -5.74 6.03 27.03
CA LEU A 95 -6.26 6.80 28.15
C LEU A 95 -5.11 7.59 28.76
N ASN A 96 -5.21 8.91 28.77
CA ASN A 96 -4.21 9.79 29.39
C ASN A 96 -4.89 11.02 30.01
N GLU A 97 -4.15 11.78 30.80
CA GLU A 97 -4.69 12.97 31.51
C GLU A 97 -4.98 14.15 30.56
N THR A 98 -4.24 14.25 29.45
CA THR A 98 -4.31 15.40 28.53
C THR A 98 -5.39 15.24 27.45
N ASP A 99 -5.43 14.09 26.80
CA ASP A 99 -6.33 13.75 25.68
C ASP A 99 -7.58 12.98 26.13
N GLY A 100 -7.63 12.51 27.38
CA GLY A 100 -8.72 11.71 27.91
C GLY A 100 -8.77 10.33 27.26
N PHE A 101 -9.98 9.90 26.87
CA PHE A 101 -10.24 8.60 26.26
C PHE A 101 -10.23 8.71 24.73
N LYS A 102 -9.37 7.95 24.05
CA LYS A 102 -9.32 7.84 22.59
C LYS A 102 -9.23 6.38 22.14
N ARG A 103 -9.85 6.08 21.00
CA ARG A 103 -9.67 4.83 20.25
C ARG A 103 -8.91 5.11 18.98
N GLN A 104 -7.65 4.72 18.96
CA GLN A 104 -6.81 4.81 17.78
C GLN A 104 -7.00 3.56 16.93
N SER A 105 -7.63 3.72 15.77
CA SER A 105 -7.94 2.64 14.83
C SER A 105 -6.93 2.65 13.70
N LYS A 106 -6.19 1.56 13.53
CA LYS A 106 -5.28 1.37 12.40
C LYS A 106 -6.05 0.82 11.22
N LEU A 107 -6.04 1.57 10.12
CA LEU A 107 -6.70 1.17 8.88
C LEU A 107 -5.74 0.35 8.01
N SER A 108 -6.31 -0.56 7.23
CA SER A 108 -5.56 -1.44 6.34
C SER A 108 -5.90 -1.17 4.88
N TYR A 109 -6.28 -2.21 4.13
CA TYR A 109 -6.58 -2.12 2.71
C TYR A 109 -7.96 -1.53 2.48
N LYS A 110 -8.10 -0.89 1.31
CA LYS A 110 -9.37 -0.34 0.84
C LYS A 110 -10.25 -1.47 0.31
N LEU A 111 -11.45 -1.63 0.87
CA LEU A 111 -12.43 -2.64 0.50
C LEU A 111 -13.25 -2.22 -0.73
N SER A 112 -13.64 -0.94 -0.80
CA SER A 112 -14.40 -0.39 -1.92
C SER A 112 -14.16 1.11 -2.06
N LYS A 113 -14.45 1.61 -3.28
CA LYS A 113 -14.56 3.05 -3.55
C LYS A 113 -15.97 3.52 -3.23
#